data_AF-A0A1G9Y887-F1
#
_entry.id   AF-A0A1G9Y887-F1
#
_cell.length_a   1.000
_cell.length_b   1.000
_cell.length_c   1.000
_cell.angle_alpha   90.00
_cell.angle_beta   90.00
_cell.angle_gamma   90.00
#
_symmetry.space_group_name_H-M   'P 1'
#
loop_
_entity.id
_entity.type
_entity.pdbx_description
1 polymer ?
#
loop_
_entity_poly.entity_id
_entity_poly.type
_entity_poly.pdbx_seq_one_letter_code
_entity_poly.pdbx_strand_id
1 'polypeptide(L)'
;MTMTDPIADMLTRLRNANSAYHDSVTMPASKIKSHIAEILQQEGFITGWKVEDAEVGKNLVLELKFGPNRERSIAGIKRISKPGLRVYAKSTNLPKVLGGLGVAIISTSHGLLTDKQAGKKGVGGEVLAYVW
;
A
#
# COMPACT_ATOMS: atom_id res chain seq x y z
N MET A 1 -5.12 -17.74 -15.68
CA MET A 1 -5.15 -16.26 -15.65
C MET A 1 -3.73 -15.76 -15.46
N THR A 2 -3.25 -14.86 -16.31
CA THR A 2 -1.93 -14.25 -16.17
C THR A 2 -2.02 -13.08 -15.18
N MET A 3 -1.06 -12.96 -14.26
CA MET A 3 -1.00 -11.86 -13.29
C MET A 3 -0.42 -10.62 -13.96
N THR A 4 -1.23 -9.58 -14.17
CA THR A 4 -0.84 -8.38 -14.92
C THR A 4 -0.49 -7.17 -14.04
N ASP A 5 -1.10 -7.04 -12.86
CA ASP A 5 -0.75 -5.99 -11.88
C ASP A 5 -0.60 -6.60 -10.47
N PRO A 6 0.64 -6.93 -10.06
CA PRO A 6 0.92 -7.50 -8.73
C PRO A 6 0.57 -6.58 -7.57
N ILE A 7 0.58 -5.25 -7.77
CA ILE A 7 0.25 -4.28 -6.73
C ILE A 7 -1.27 -4.26 -6.56
N ALA A 8 -2.04 -4.19 -7.65
CA ALA A 8 -3.50 -4.25 -7.56
C ALA A 8 -3.99 -5.54 -6.89
N ASP A 9 -3.34 -6.68 -7.16
CA ASP A 9 -3.60 -7.94 -6.47
C ASP A 9 -3.34 -7.84 -4.95
N MET A 10 -2.18 -7.32 -4.53
CA MET A 10 -1.87 -7.07 -3.11
C MET A 10 -2.96 -6.23 -2.42
N LEU A 11 -3.31 -5.08 -3.01
CA LEU A 11 -4.30 -4.17 -2.41
C LEU A 11 -5.69 -4.82 -2.33
N THR A 12 -6.05 -5.62 -3.33
CA THR A 12 -7.32 -6.34 -3.36
C THR A 12 -7.36 -7.43 -2.30
N ARG A 13 -6.29 -8.22 -2.14
CA ARG A 13 -6.18 -9.22 -1.07
C ARG A 13 -6.30 -8.59 0.31
N LEU A 14 -5.60 -7.47 0.53
CA LEU A 14 -5.66 -6.73 1.80
C LEU A 14 -7.09 -6.21 2.08
N ARG A 15 -7.75 -5.61 1.08
CA ARG A 15 -9.15 -5.16 1.20
C ARG A 15 -10.11 -6.30 1.55
N ASN A 16 -9.95 -7.44 0.89
CA ASN A 16 -10.83 -8.59 1.09
C ASN A 16 -10.60 -9.21 2.48
N ALA A 17 -9.34 -9.38 2.90
CA ALA A 17 -8.99 -9.85 4.23
C ALA A 17 -9.52 -8.93 5.34
N ASN A 18 -9.37 -7.61 5.16
CA ASN A 18 -9.92 -6.61 6.08
C ASN A 18 -11.46 -6.66 6.14
N SER A 19 -12.12 -6.87 5.00
CA SER A 19 -13.58 -7.00 4.94
C SER A 19 -14.09 -8.27 5.60
N ALA A 20 -13.31 -9.36 5.52
CA ALA A 20 -13.61 -10.66 6.11
C ALA A 20 -13.14 -10.78 7.58
N TYR A 21 -12.54 -9.73 8.16
CA TYR A 21 -11.97 -9.74 9.51
C TYR A 21 -10.92 -10.84 9.73
N HIS A 22 -10.09 -11.10 8.71
CA HIS A 22 -8.93 -11.97 8.88
C HIS A 22 -7.81 -11.20 9.58
N ASP A 23 -7.13 -11.85 10.53
CA ASP A 23 -6.02 -11.25 11.27
C ASP A 23 -4.75 -11.12 10.41
N SER A 24 -4.62 -11.92 9.36
CA SER A 24 -3.48 -11.87 8.45
C SER A 24 -3.85 -12.16 6.99
N VAL A 25 -2.97 -11.76 6.09
CA VAL A 25 -3.07 -12.07 4.66
C VAL A 25 -1.70 -12.42 4.08
N THR A 26 -1.65 -13.51 3.31
CA THR A 26 -0.44 -14.02 2.68
C THR A 26 -0.50 -13.87 1.16
N MET A 27 0.62 -13.50 0.55
CA MET A 27 0.76 -13.38 -0.90
C MET A 27 2.22 -13.55 -1.34
N PRO A 28 2.49 -13.79 -2.65
CA PRO A 28 3.86 -13.81 -3.15
C PRO A 28 4.57 -12.48 -2.91
N ALA A 29 5.78 -12.55 -2.37
CA ALA A 29 6.59 -11.39 -2.02
C ALA A 29 7.20 -10.73 -3.26
N SER A 30 7.37 -9.42 -3.20
CA SER A 30 8.23 -8.67 -4.11
C SER A 30 8.76 -7.45 -3.39
N LYS A 31 9.90 -6.92 -3.83
CA LYS A 31 10.55 -5.75 -3.19
C LYS A 31 9.58 -4.57 -3.05
N ILE A 32 8.79 -4.29 -4.11
CA ILE A 32 7.81 -3.20 -4.09
C ILE A 32 6.66 -3.46 -3.12
N LYS A 33 6.18 -4.71 -3.00
CA LYS A 33 5.14 -5.07 -2.02
C LYS A 33 5.65 -4.93 -0.58
N SER A 34 6.89 -5.32 -0.32
CA SER A 34 7.52 -5.16 1.00
C SER A 34 7.63 -3.68 1.39
N HIS A 35 8.08 -2.80 0.48
CA HIS A 35 8.14 -1.36 0.75
C HIS A 35 6.74 -0.73 0.95
N ILE A 36 5.73 -1.20 0.21
CA ILE A 36 4.33 -0.77 0.46
C ILE A 36 3.89 -1.22 1.85
N ALA A 37 4.18 -2.46 2.25
CA ALA A 37 3.86 -2.97 3.58
C ALA A 37 4.55 -2.18 4.69
N GLU A 38 5.82 -1.79 4.49
CA GLU A 38 6.56 -0.94 5.40
C GLU A 38 5.87 0.42 5.60
N ILE A 39 5.45 1.09 4.52
CA ILE A 39 4.70 2.36 4.62
C ILE A 39 3.37 2.16 5.35
N LEU A 40 2.63 1.10 5.04
CA LEU A 40 1.37 0.79 5.71
C LEU A 40 1.56 0.59 7.22
N GLN A 41 2.68 -0.04 7.64
CA GLN A 41 3.01 -0.22 9.05
C GLN A 41 3.42 1.10 9.71
N GLN A 42 4.27 1.90 9.05
CA GLN A 42 4.72 3.20 9.57
C GLN A 42 3.56 4.18 9.78
N GLU A 43 2.57 4.17 8.89
CA GLU A 43 1.35 4.99 9.01
C GLU A 43 0.28 4.34 9.92
N GLY A 44 0.55 3.14 10.45
CA GLY A 44 -0.29 2.49 11.46
C GLY A 44 -1.55 1.81 10.94
N PHE A 45 -1.64 1.57 9.63
CA PHE A 45 -2.75 0.86 8.97
C PHE A 45 -2.72 -0.66 9.21
N ILE A 46 -1.51 -1.22 9.33
CA ILE A 46 -1.29 -2.63 9.66
C ILE A 46 -0.43 -2.74 10.93
N THR A 47 -0.51 -3.89 11.60
CA THR A 47 0.25 -4.15 12.83
C THR A 47 1.70 -4.49 12.50
N GLY A 48 1.89 -5.35 11.50
CA GLY A 48 3.19 -5.86 11.14
C GLY A 48 3.21 -6.51 9.77
N TRP A 49 4.41 -6.80 9.30
CA TRP A 49 4.63 -7.61 8.11
C TRP A 49 5.91 -8.41 8.26
N LYS A 50 5.97 -9.54 7.58
CA LYS A 50 7.18 -10.39 7.51
C LYS A 50 7.28 -11.06 6.15
N VAL A 51 8.51 -11.43 5.80
CA VAL A 51 8.78 -12.23 4.61
C VAL A 51 9.21 -13.61 5.09
N GLU A 52 8.53 -14.63 4.60
CA GLU A 52 8.78 -16.02 4.93
C GLU A 52 9.17 -16.79 3.68
N ASP A 53 9.98 -17.83 3.85
CA ASP A 53 10.31 -18.73 2.75
C ASP A 53 9.07 -19.59 2.40
N ALA A 54 8.93 -19.88 1.11
CA ALA A 54 7.85 -20.69 0.58
C ALA A 54 8.43 -21.81 -0.30
N GLU A 55 7.62 -22.81 -0.63
CA GLU A 55 8.02 -23.90 -1.55
C GLU A 55 8.56 -23.35 -2.88
N VAL A 56 7.97 -22.24 -3.36
CA VAL A 56 8.48 -21.48 -4.51
C VAL A 56 8.60 -20.01 -4.14
N GLY A 57 9.83 -19.50 -4.14
CA GLY A 57 10.12 -18.09 -3.88
C GLY A 57 9.93 -17.71 -2.42
N LYS A 58 9.29 -16.56 -2.17
CA LYS A 58 9.04 -16.02 -0.83
C LYS A 58 7.61 -15.52 -0.71
N ASN A 59 7.04 -15.64 0.48
CA ASN A 59 5.74 -15.10 0.83
C ASN A 59 5.89 -13.83 1.66
N LEU A 60 5.01 -12.87 1.42
CA LEU A 60 4.79 -11.70 2.24
C LEU A 60 3.53 -11.94 3.06
N VAL A 61 3.67 -11.89 4.38
CA VAL A 61 2.57 -11.99 5.33
C VAL A 61 2.36 -10.61 5.94
N LEU A 62 1.13 -10.11 5.86
CA LEU A 62 0.71 -8.86 6.51
C LEU A 62 -0.20 -9.19 7.68
N GLU A 63 0.03 -8.58 8.83
CA GLU A 63 -0.81 -8.68 10.02
C GLU A 63 -1.72 -7.46 10.08
N LEU A 64 -3.03 -7.68 9.94
CA LEU A 64 -4.02 -6.62 9.93
C LEU A 64 -4.21 -6.05 11.33
N LYS A 65 -4.62 -4.79 11.39
CA LYS A 65 -4.87 -4.08 12.64
C LYS A 65 -6.35 -3.84 12.83
N PHE A 66 -6.88 -4.27 13.96
CA PHE A 66 -8.24 -3.97 14.39
C PHE A 66 -8.23 -3.24 15.73
N GLY A 67 -9.17 -2.33 15.94
CA GLY A 67 -9.40 -1.65 17.21
C GLY A 67 -10.00 -2.59 18.27
N PRO A 68 -10.12 -2.14 19.53
CA PRO A 68 -10.65 -2.95 20.63
C PRO A 68 -12.08 -3.46 20.38
N ASN A 69 -12.89 -2.69 19.64
CA ASN A 69 -14.25 -3.05 19.26
C ASN A 69 -14.34 -3.75 17.88
N ARG A 70 -13.24 -4.32 17.38
CA ARG A 70 -13.09 -4.85 16.01
C ARG A 70 -13.34 -3.80 14.91
N GLU A 71 -13.02 -2.55 15.19
CA GLU A 71 -13.02 -1.49 14.18
C GLU A 71 -11.86 -1.70 13.19
N ARG A 72 -12.09 -1.48 11.91
CA ARG A 72 -11.07 -1.67 10.86
C ARG A 72 -10.13 -0.47 10.84
N SER A 73 -8.83 -0.71 10.88
CA SER A 73 -7.83 0.38 10.76
C SER A 73 -7.70 0.93 9.35
N ILE A 74 -8.15 0.16 8.34
CA ILE A 74 -8.20 0.58 6.94
C ILE A 74 -9.67 0.74 6.56
N ALA A 75 -10.10 1.97 6.26
CA ALA A 75 -11.44 2.24 5.75
C ALA A 75 -11.54 2.00 4.25
N GLY A 76 -10.48 2.28 3.49
CA GLY A 76 -10.44 2.13 2.05
C GLY A 76 -9.02 2.04 1.47
N ILE A 77 -8.91 1.31 0.37
CA ILE A 77 -7.66 1.20 -0.38
C ILE A 77 -7.95 1.17 -1.87
N LYS A 78 -7.18 1.92 -2.66
CA LYS A 78 -7.42 2.10 -4.10
C LYS A 78 -6.12 2.22 -4.88
N ARG A 79 -5.98 1.39 -5.93
CA ARG A 79 -4.92 1.51 -6.95
C ARG A 79 -5.23 2.70 -7.88
N ILE A 80 -4.27 3.60 -8.06
CA ILE A 80 -4.43 4.82 -8.86
C ILE A 80 -3.78 4.65 -10.23
N SER A 81 -2.45 4.61 -10.30
CA SER A 81 -1.74 4.27 -11.54
C SER A 81 -1.97 2.80 -11.91
N LYS A 82 -2.28 2.48 -13.15
CA LYS A 82 -2.50 1.09 -13.64
C LYS A 82 -1.74 0.88 -14.95
N PRO A 83 -1.44 -0.37 -15.37
CA PRO A 83 -0.69 -0.62 -16.61
C PRO A 83 -1.23 0.09 -17.85
N GLY A 84 -2.56 0.23 -17.99
CA GLY A 84 -3.19 0.94 -19.10
C GLY A 84 -3.27 2.47 -18.97
N LEU A 85 -3.18 3.01 -17.75
CA LEU A 85 -3.18 4.45 -17.50
C LEU A 85 -2.28 4.76 -16.31
N ARG A 86 -1.09 5.27 -16.61
CA ARG A 86 -0.12 5.67 -15.60
C ARG A 86 -0.42 7.08 -15.11
N VAL A 87 -0.41 7.26 -13.79
CA VAL A 87 -0.74 8.53 -13.15
C VAL A 87 0.50 9.06 -12.45
N TYR A 88 0.93 10.27 -12.82
CA TYR A 88 2.08 10.94 -12.26
C TYR A 88 1.68 12.28 -11.64
N ALA A 89 2.34 12.64 -10.54
CA ALA A 89 2.16 13.91 -9.86
C ALA A 89 3.48 14.68 -9.83
N LYS A 90 3.42 15.98 -10.13
CA LYS A 90 4.53 16.92 -9.90
C LYS A 90 4.62 17.21 -8.40
N SER A 91 5.80 17.60 -7.93
CA SER A 91 6.02 17.99 -6.52
C SER A 91 5.10 19.14 -6.06
N THR A 92 4.72 20.04 -6.97
CA THR A 92 3.81 21.14 -6.70
C THR A 92 2.32 20.75 -6.65
N ASN A 93 1.97 19.57 -7.17
CA ASN A 93 0.59 19.09 -7.27
C ASN A 93 0.49 17.63 -6.79
N LEU A 94 1.05 17.37 -5.60
CA LEU A 94 0.91 16.08 -4.96
C LEU A 94 -0.55 15.86 -4.51
N PRO A 95 -1.13 14.68 -4.76
CA PRO A 95 -2.50 14.41 -4.39
C PRO A 95 -2.68 14.39 -2.86
N LYS A 96 -3.82 14.89 -2.39
CA LYS A 96 -4.23 14.77 -0.99
C LYS A 96 -5.38 13.77 -0.89
N VAL A 97 -5.24 12.77 -0.02
CA VAL A 97 -6.28 11.78 0.23
C VAL A 97 -7.13 12.25 1.41
N LEU A 98 -8.45 12.38 1.22
CA LEU A 98 -9.39 12.93 2.21
C LEU A 98 -8.89 14.23 2.88
N GLY A 99 -8.39 15.18 2.07
CA GLY A 99 -7.89 16.45 2.58
C GLY A 99 -6.60 16.37 3.42
N GLY A 100 -5.92 15.21 3.44
CA GLY A 100 -4.69 14.96 4.24
C GLY A 100 -4.89 14.01 5.42
N LEU A 101 -6.12 13.47 5.59
CA LEU A 101 -6.43 12.44 6.57
C LEU A 101 -6.02 11.04 6.12
N GLY A 102 -5.97 10.79 4.81
CA GLY A 102 -5.43 9.56 4.24
C GLY A 102 -4.00 9.75 3.74
N VAL A 103 -3.45 8.68 3.17
CA VAL A 103 -2.07 8.63 2.66
C VAL A 103 -2.08 8.28 1.17
N ALA A 104 -1.32 9.03 0.38
CA ALA A 104 -0.98 8.60 -0.98
C ALA A 104 0.43 8.02 -1.00
N ILE A 105 0.56 6.82 -1.58
CA ILE A 105 1.84 6.14 -1.78
C ILE A 105 2.36 6.51 -3.17
N ILE A 106 3.55 7.11 -3.22
CA ILE A 106 4.12 7.69 -4.43
C ILE A 106 5.49 7.04 -4.69
N SER A 107 5.67 6.51 -5.89
CA SER A 107 6.97 6.02 -6.36
C SER A 107 7.79 7.19 -6.90
N THR A 108 8.90 7.49 -6.25
CA THR A 108 9.79 8.60 -6.61
C THR A 108 11.19 8.08 -6.95
N SER A 109 12.07 8.96 -7.45
CA SER A 109 13.49 8.63 -7.64
C SER A 109 14.22 8.29 -6.34
N HIS A 110 13.68 8.68 -5.19
CA HIS A 110 14.24 8.42 -3.86
C HIS A 110 13.58 7.23 -3.16
N GLY A 111 12.83 6.40 -3.91
CA GLY A 111 12.07 5.26 -3.38
C GLY A 111 10.58 5.55 -3.23
N LEU A 112 9.88 4.64 -2.54
CA LEU A 112 8.47 4.84 -2.20
C LEU A 112 8.37 5.79 -1.01
N LEU A 113 7.53 6.81 -1.15
CA LEU A 113 7.30 7.83 -0.14
C LEU A 113 5.80 8.06 0.03
N THR A 114 5.42 8.57 1.20
CA THR A 114 4.10 9.17 1.38
C THR A 114 4.02 10.54 0.72
N ASP A 115 2.82 11.05 0.45
CA ASP A 115 2.61 12.41 -0.05
C ASP A 115 3.25 13.47 0.85
N LYS A 116 3.17 13.29 2.17
CA LYS A 116 3.81 14.19 3.15
C LYS A 116 5.34 14.15 3.03
N GLN A 117 5.94 12.97 2.92
CA GLN A 117 7.38 12.81 2.75
C GLN A 117 7.86 13.37 1.39
N ALA A 118 7.13 13.09 0.31
CA ALA A 118 7.42 13.61 -1.02
C ALA A 118 7.32 15.14 -1.05
N GLY A 119 6.32 15.72 -0.39
CA GLY A 119 6.15 17.17 -0.25
C GLY A 119 7.30 17.82 0.51
N LYS A 120 7.74 17.23 1.63
CA LYS A 120 8.91 17.72 2.39
C LYS A 120 10.20 17.70 1.58
N LYS A 121 10.38 16.68 0.72
CA LYS A 121 11.56 16.53 -0.14
C LYS A 121 11.44 17.30 -1.47
N GLY A 122 10.29 17.90 -1.77
CA GLY A 122 10.06 18.62 -3.02
C GLY A 122 10.09 17.73 -4.27
N VAL A 123 9.78 16.43 -4.15
CA VAL A 123 9.85 15.47 -5.27
C VAL A 123 8.45 15.02 -5.72
N GLY A 124 8.31 14.79 -7.03
CA GLY A 124 7.14 14.17 -7.64
C GLY A 124 7.37 12.69 -7.99
N GLY A 125 6.36 12.04 -8.56
CA GLY A 125 6.47 10.62 -8.90
C GLY A 125 5.19 9.98 -9.44
N GLU A 126 5.22 8.66 -9.61
CA GLU A 126 4.05 7.86 -10.00
C GLU A 126 3.16 7.65 -8.76
N VAL A 127 1.88 7.98 -8.87
CA VAL A 127 0.91 7.82 -7.79
C VAL A 127 0.42 6.38 -7.78
N LEU A 128 0.90 5.59 -6.83
CA LEU A 128 0.62 4.16 -6.83
C LEU A 128 -0.76 3.84 -6.27
N ALA A 129 -1.02 4.26 -5.04
CA ALA A 129 -2.23 3.90 -4.33
C ALA A 129 -2.62 4.97 -3.31
N TYR A 130 -3.90 5.02 -3.00
CA TYR A 130 -4.45 5.76 -1.87
C TYR A 130 -4.92 4.77 -0.80
N VAL A 131 -4.68 5.13 0.44
CA VAL A 131 -5.09 4.39 1.64
C VAL A 131 -5.72 5.38 2.61
N TRP A 132 -6.86 5.03 3.19
CA TRP A 132 -7.56 5.83 4.19
C TRP A 132 -8.43 4.95 5.08
#